data_AF-A0A9Q1Q8T8-F1
#
_entry.id   AF-A0A9Q1Q8T8-F1
#
_cell.length_a   1.000
_cell.length_b   1.000
_cell.length_c   1.000
_cell.angle_alpha   90.00
_cell.angle_beta   90.00
_cell.angle_gamma   90.00
#
_symmetry.space_group_name_H-M   'P 1'
#
loop_
_entity.id
_entity.type
_entity.pdbx_description
1 polymer ?
#
loop_
_entity_poly.entity_id
_entity_poly.type
_entity_poly.pdbx_seq_one_letter_code
_entity_poly.pdbx_strand_id
1 'polypeptide(L)'
;MPGLRVLFVILIWQFTNISIVYSLQYAESLKALINLLDSQRSTPTVQESAAKGVLKRLLPSHVSSFDFKIIPQNICDGSSCFWIENYNKSSRNGPQIVIKGTTAVEIASGLHWYLKHFCGAHISWEKTGGVQIASIPESGSLPFIKDDGLVFKRPVPWNYYQNGQDSTPKAHIANRTVKKIMQPS
;
A
#
# COMPACT_ATOMS: atom_id res chain seq x y z
N MET A 1 37.57 27.41 -38.91
CA MET A 1 36.90 28.50 -38.16
C MET A 1 36.65 28.08 -36.71
N PRO A 2 37.55 28.44 -35.77
CA PRO A 2 37.47 28.01 -34.37
C PRO A 2 36.29 28.61 -33.58
N GLY A 3 35.76 29.77 -34.00
CA GLY A 3 34.66 30.45 -33.30
C GLY A 3 33.33 29.69 -33.28
N LEU A 4 33.04 28.87 -34.30
CA LEU A 4 31.80 28.10 -34.35
C LEU A 4 31.76 26.99 -33.28
N ARG A 5 32.90 26.32 -33.05
CA ARG A 5 33.01 25.28 -32.02
C ARG A 5 32.86 25.85 -30.61
N VAL A 6 33.43 27.03 -30.36
CA VAL A 6 33.30 27.74 -29.08
C VAL A 6 31.84 28.17 -28.83
N LEU A 7 31.14 28.66 -29.86
CA LEU A 7 29.73 29.05 -29.76
C LEU A 7 28.83 27.84 -29.42
N PHE A 8 29.07 26.69 -30.05
CA PHE A 8 28.33 25.45 -29.75
C PHE A 8 28.51 24.99 -28.29
N VAL A 9 29.73 25.06 -27.75
CA VAL A 9 30.00 24.70 -26.34
C VAL A 9 29.29 25.65 -25.38
N ILE A 10 29.29 26.96 -25.66
CA ILE A 10 28.58 27.96 -24.85
C ILE A 10 27.07 27.71 -24.89
N LEU A 11 26.50 27.43 -26.06
CA LEU A 11 25.08 27.13 -26.21
C LEU A 11 24.70 25.86 -25.43
N ILE A 12 25.47 24.78 -25.53
CA ILE A 12 25.24 23.54 -24.76
C ILE A 12 25.29 23.83 -23.24
N TRP A 13 26.23 24.65 -22.78
CA TRP A 13 26.32 25.03 -21.38
C TRP A 13 25.12 25.86 -20.93
N GLN A 14 24.65 26.81 -21.74
CA GLN A 14 23.45 27.60 -21.47
C GLN A 14 22.20 26.70 -21.40
N PHE A 15 22.00 25.82 -22.39
CA PHE A 15 20.86 24.91 -22.42
C PHE A 15 20.86 23.95 -21.24
N THR A 16 22.00 23.37 -20.88
CA THR A 16 22.10 22.45 -19.73
C THR A 16 21.82 23.16 -18.40
N ASN A 17 22.32 24.38 -18.19
CA ASN A 17 21.99 25.17 -17.00
C ASN A 17 20.49 25.48 -16.90
N ILE A 18 19.89 25.91 -18.02
CA ILE A 18 18.45 26.20 -18.08
C ILE A 18 17.63 24.94 -17.77
N SER A 19 17.97 23.79 -18.36
CA SER A 19 17.30 22.51 -18.08
C SER A 19 17.43 22.08 -16.62
N ILE A 20 18.58 22.29 -15.99
CA ILE A 20 18.79 21.97 -14.57
C ILE A 20 17.90 22.86 -13.69
N VAL A 21 17.86 24.16 -13.95
CA VAL A 21 17.02 25.11 -13.19
C VAL A 21 15.54 24.75 -13.29
N TYR A 22 15.02 24.44 -14.49
CA TYR A 22 13.63 24.00 -14.65
C TYR A 22 13.35 22.68 -13.92
N SER A 23 14.29 21.73 -13.96
CA SER A 23 14.14 20.44 -13.30
C SER A 23 14.08 20.58 -11.77
N LEU A 24 14.92 21.46 -11.20
CA LEU A 24 14.90 21.79 -9.77
C LEU A 24 13.61 22.50 -9.36
N GLN A 25 13.15 23.47 -10.16
CA GLN A 25 11.89 24.17 -9.91
C GLN A 25 10.68 23.22 -9.93
N TYR A 26 10.65 22.29 -10.87
CA TYR A 26 9.61 21.26 -10.96
C TYR A 26 9.65 20.32 -9.75
N ALA A 27 10.84 19.88 -9.32
CA ALA A 27 11.01 19.04 -8.16
C ALA A 27 10.51 19.69 -6.86
N GLU A 28 10.82 20.97 -6.64
CA GLU A 28 10.31 21.71 -5.47
C GLU A 28 8.80 21.90 -5.51
N SER A 29 8.25 22.20 -6.69
CA SER A 29 6.79 22.34 -6.88
C SER A 29 6.06 21.01 -6.60
N LEU A 30 6.60 19.90 -7.09
CA LEU A 30 6.10 18.56 -6.78
C LEU A 30 6.19 18.26 -5.29
N LYS A 31 7.33 18.54 -4.65
CA LYS A 31 7.53 18.32 -3.22
C LYS A 31 6.53 19.12 -2.38
N ALA A 32 6.28 20.38 -2.74
CA ALA A 32 5.28 21.21 -2.08
C ALA A 32 3.87 20.61 -2.22
N LEU A 33 3.50 20.13 -3.42
CA LEU A 33 2.22 19.46 -3.64
C LEU A 33 2.09 18.17 -2.82
N ILE A 34 3.14 17.37 -2.76
CA ILE A 34 3.18 16.13 -1.96
C ILE A 34 2.99 16.45 -0.48
N ASN A 35 3.73 17.43 0.05
CA ASN A 35 3.59 17.86 1.44
C ASN A 35 2.17 18.36 1.75
N LEU A 36 1.55 19.07 0.80
CA LEU A 36 0.16 19.50 0.92
C LEU A 36 -0.78 18.29 0.98
N LEU A 37 -0.66 17.33 0.06
CA LEU A 37 -1.48 16.11 0.08
C LEU A 37 -1.27 15.31 1.37
N ASP A 38 -0.03 15.23 1.84
CA ASP A 38 0.32 14.53 3.06
C ASP A 38 -0.25 15.22 4.31
N SER A 39 -0.33 16.55 4.31
CA SER A 39 -0.99 17.32 5.37
C SER A 39 -2.51 17.08 5.44
N GLN A 40 -3.13 16.66 4.32
CA GLN A 40 -4.55 16.33 4.25
C GLN A 40 -4.85 14.89 4.65
N ARG A 41 -3.83 14.08 4.97
CA ARG A 41 -4.03 12.69 5.41
C ARG A 41 -4.79 12.66 6.74
N SER A 42 -5.61 11.63 6.90
CA SER A 42 -6.30 11.38 8.17
C SER A 42 -5.32 11.14 9.31
N THR A 43 -5.76 11.39 10.54
CA THR A 43 -4.93 11.18 11.73
C THR A 43 -4.43 9.73 11.85
N PRO A 44 -3.30 9.51 12.54
CA PRO A 44 -2.77 8.16 12.79
C PRO A 44 -3.81 7.16 13.28
N THR A 45 -4.62 7.54 14.28
CA THR A 45 -5.65 6.67 14.87
C THR A 45 -6.73 6.26 13.86
N VAL A 46 -7.14 7.17 12.97
CA VAL A 46 -8.13 6.87 11.91
C VAL A 46 -7.54 5.90 10.90
N GLN A 47 -6.28 6.11 10.51
CA GLN A 47 -5.56 5.23 9.59
C GLN A 47 -5.36 3.81 10.16
N GLU A 48 -4.94 3.70 11.42
CA GLU A 48 -4.80 2.42 12.14
C GLU A 48 -6.15 1.70 12.25
N SER A 49 -7.21 2.44 12.57
CA SER A 49 -8.57 1.90 12.65
C SER A 49 -9.08 1.41 11.29
N ALA A 50 -8.76 2.14 10.21
CA ALA A 50 -9.10 1.73 8.86
C ALA A 50 -8.38 0.43 8.47
N ALA A 51 -7.08 0.30 8.77
CA ALA A 51 -6.31 -0.93 8.57
C ALA A 51 -6.86 -2.10 9.41
N LYS A 52 -7.22 -1.84 10.67
CA LYS A 52 -7.91 -2.83 11.53
C LYS A 52 -9.26 -3.25 10.96
N GLY A 53 -9.98 -2.33 10.32
CA GLY A 53 -11.22 -2.62 9.59
C GLY A 53 -10.99 -3.55 8.40
N VAL A 54 -9.88 -3.41 7.67
CA VAL A 54 -9.48 -4.35 6.60
C VAL A 54 -9.24 -5.74 7.19
N LEU A 55 -8.43 -5.84 8.25
CA LEU A 55 -8.17 -7.11 8.93
C LEU A 55 -9.47 -7.76 9.41
N LYS A 56 -10.36 -7.00 10.07
CA LYS A 56 -11.63 -7.52 10.60
C LYS A 56 -12.53 -8.12 9.52
N ARG A 57 -12.55 -7.55 8.31
CA ARG A 57 -13.31 -8.10 7.18
C ARG A 57 -12.69 -9.38 6.62
N LEU A 58 -11.36 -9.47 6.63
CA LEU A 58 -10.65 -10.61 6.05
C LEU A 58 -10.54 -11.79 7.04
N LEU A 59 -10.20 -11.51 8.30
CA LEU A 59 -9.91 -12.48 9.37
C LEU A 59 -10.48 -11.99 10.71
N PRO A 60 -11.81 -12.09 10.92
CA PRO A 60 -12.47 -11.54 12.09
C PRO A 60 -11.98 -12.12 13.42
N SER A 61 -11.53 -13.38 13.45
CA SER A 61 -10.99 -14.05 14.65
C SER A 61 -9.55 -13.64 15.00
N HIS A 62 -8.82 -13.02 14.08
CA HIS A 62 -7.40 -12.64 14.25
C HIS A 62 -7.20 -11.18 14.63
N VAL A 63 -8.28 -10.41 14.82
CA VAL A 63 -8.18 -8.96 15.10
C VAL A 63 -7.35 -8.64 16.36
N SER A 64 -7.34 -9.53 17.35
CA SER A 64 -6.53 -9.40 18.56
C SER A 64 -5.07 -9.88 18.39
N SER A 65 -4.77 -10.65 17.34
CA SER A 65 -3.43 -11.18 17.06
C SER A 65 -2.51 -10.16 16.43
N PHE A 66 -3.03 -9.02 15.97
CA PHE A 66 -2.28 -7.98 15.29
C PHE A 66 -2.42 -6.63 16.01
N ASP A 67 -1.33 -5.88 16.08
CA ASP A 67 -1.32 -4.46 16.42
C ASP A 67 -0.83 -3.65 15.22
N PHE A 68 -1.45 -2.50 14.99
CA PHE A 68 -1.16 -1.63 13.86
C PHE A 68 -0.74 -0.25 14.37
N LYS A 69 0.36 0.28 13.80
CA LYS A 69 0.91 1.58 14.17
C LYS A 69 1.29 2.40 12.96
N ILE A 70 0.89 3.66 12.97
CA ILE A 70 1.44 4.65 12.06
C ILE A 70 2.78 5.13 12.61
N ILE A 71 3.79 5.13 11.74
CA ILE A 71 5.11 5.69 12.03
C ILE A 71 5.36 6.90 11.13
N PRO A 72 6.08 7.93 11.63
CA PRO A 72 6.41 9.08 10.82
C PRO A 72 7.39 8.73 9.69
N GLN A 73 7.22 9.39 8.56
CA GLN A 73 7.91 9.07 7.30
C GLN A 73 9.43 9.33 7.35
N ASN A 74 9.90 10.16 8.28
CA ASN A 74 11.33 10.38 8.53
C ASN A 74 12.06 9.11 9.00
N ILE A 75 11.35 8.18 9.66
CA ILE A 75 11.91 6.86 10.05
C ILE A 75 12.18 6.00 8.80
N CYS A 76 11.51 6.29 7.69
CA CYS A 76 11.65 5.60 6.42
C CYS A 76 12.46 6.41 5.39
N ASP A 77 13.35 7.30 5.81
CA ASP A 77 14.15 8.19 4.94
C ASP A 77 13.30 8.99 3.95
N GLY A 78 12.12 9.46 4.40
CA GLY A 78 11.20 10.22 3.55
C GLY A 78 10.42 9.37 2.55
N SER A 79 10.57 8.05 2.55
CA SER A 79 9.87 7.13 1.66
C SER A 79 8.69 6.41 2.34
N SER A 80 7.75 5.88 1.55
CA SER A 80 6.71 4.99 2.08
C SER A 80 7.29 3.63 2.43
N CYS A 81 7.05 3.18 3.66
CA CYS A 81 7.57 1.90 4.14
C CYS A 81 6.64 1.25 5.18
N PHE A 82 6.75 -0.07 5.33
CA PHE A 82 6.12 -0.82 6.41
C PHE A 82 7.09 -1.80 7.07
N TRP A 83 6.88 -2.04 8.35
CA TRP A 83 7.68 -2.93 9.18
C TRP A 83 6.79 -4.03 9.73
N ILE A 84 7.31 -5.25 9.82
CA ILE A 84 6.62 -6.39 10.41
C ILE A 84 7.53 -6.98 11.49
N GLU A 85 7.07 -7.00 12.72
CA GLU A 85 7.83 -7.49 13.88
C GLU A 85 6.93 -8.32 14.80
N ASN A 86 7.54 -9.11 15.69
CA ASN A 86 6.79 -9.78 16.76
C ASN A 86 6.53 -8.77 17.89
N TYR A 87 5.32 -8.77 18.46
CA TYR A 87 4.93 -7.81 19.51
C TYR A 87 5.82 -7.89 20.75
N ASN A 88 6.00 -9.09 21.29
CA ASN A 88 6.90 -9.33 22.39
C ASN A 88 7.57 -10.69 22.19
N LYS A 89 8.90 -10.69 21.98
CA LYS A 89 9.66 -11.93 21.80
C LYS A 89 9.70 -12.79 23.08
N SER A 90 9.49 -12.17 24.24
CA SER A 90 9.65 -12.78 25.57
C SER A 90 8.32 -13.07 26.28
N SER A 91 7.17 -12.64 25.73
CA SER A 91 5.84 -12.86 26.33
C SER A 91 4.82 -13.19 25.25
N ARG A 92 3.97 -14.19 25.52
CA ARG A 92 2.83 -14.53 24.66
C ARG A 92 1.55 -13.77 25.03
N ASN A 93 1.62 -12.81 25.95
CA ASN A 93 0.48 -11.99 26.34
C ASN A 93 0.35 -10.79 25.40
N GLY A 94 -0.81 -10.66 24.77
CA GLY A 94 -1.12 -9.56 23.84
C GLY A 94 -1.12 -10.01 22.37
N PRO A 95 -1.01 -9.04 21.44
CA PRO A 95 -0.86 -9.33 20.02
C PRO A 95 0.35 -10.21 19.73
N GLN A 96 0.33 -10.92 18.61
CA GLN A 96 1.47 -11.73 18.16
C GLN A 96 2.38 -10.92 17.23
N ILE A 97 1.77 -10.19 16.30
CA ILE A 97 2.45 -9.47 15.23
C ILE A 97 2.13 -7.99 15.31
N VAL A 98 3.14 -7.15 15.12
CA VAL A 98 2.99 -5.70 14.96
C VAL A 98 3.33 -5.34 13.53
N ILE A 99 2.44 -4.57 12.90
CA ILE A 99 2.70 -4.01 11.58
C ILE A 99 2.69 -2.50 11.69
N LYS A 100 3.84 -1.90 11.39
CA LYS A 100 4.02 -0.45 11.37
C LYS A 100 4.03 0.02 9.93
N GLY A 101 3.53 1.21 9.65
CA GLY A 101 3.62 1.78 8.31
C GLY A 101 3.51 3.29 8.30
N THR A 102 4.01 3.93 7.24
CA THR A 102 3.88 5.38 7.08
C THR A 102 2.45 5.83 6.77
N THR A 103 1.61 4.91 6.28
CA THR A 103 0.19 5.12 6.02
C THR A 103 -0.61 3.84 6.28
N ALA A 104 -1.95 3.94 6.37
CA ALA A 104 -2.84 2.77 6.43
C ALA A 104 -2.64 1.80 5.25
N VAL A 105 -2.28 2.31 4.07
CA VAL A 105 -2.02 1.51 2.87
C VAL A 105 -0.76 0.66 3.06
N GLU A 106 0.29 1.23 3.65
CA GLU A 106 1.52 0.49 3.94
C GLU A 106 1.29 -0.56 5.03
N ILE A 107 0.48 -0.26 6.05
CA ILE A 107 0.06 -1.26 7.05
C ILE A 107 -0.71 -2.41 6.38
N ALA A 108 -1.68 -2.11 5.52
CA ALA A 108 -2.44 -3.14 4.80
C ALA A 108 -1.55 -3.96 3.84
N SER A 109 -0.56 -3.32 3.23
CA SER A 109 0.45 -3.98 2.39
C SER A 109 1.32 -4.93 3.19
N GLY A 110 1.75 -4.51 4.39
CA GLY A 110 2.46 -5.37 5.33
C GLY A 110 1.63 -6.55 5.80
N LEU A 111 0.34 -6.34 6.10
CA LEU A 111 -0.59 -7.41 6.44
C LEU A 111 -0.70 -8.42 5.29
N HIS A 112 -0.95 -7.96 4.07
CA HIS A 112 -1.01 -8.84 2.90
C HIS A 112 0.30 -9.60 2.69
N TRP A 113 1.44 -8.93 2.79
CA TRP A 113 2.75 -9.55 2.62
C TRP A 113 2.99 -10.64 3.67
N TYR A 114 2.69 -10.37 4.94
CA TYR A 114 2.81 -11.33 6.03
C TYR A 114 1.93 -12.56 5.79
N LEU A 115 0.64 -12.36 5.51
CA LEU A 115 -0.30 -13.45 5.26
C LEU A 115 0.14 -14.31 4.07
N LYS A 116 0.67 -13.69 3.01
CA LYS A 116 1.15 -14.41 1.84
C LYS A 116 2.40 -15.26 2.14
N HIS A 117 3.42 -14.67 2.76
CA HIS A 117 4.73 -15.32 2.86
C HIS A 117 4.92 -16.15 4.12
N PHE A 118 4.29 -15.76 5.24
CA PHE A 118 4.37 -16.51 6.49
C PHE A 118 3.21 -17.48 6.66
N CYS A 119 2.00 -17.11 6.21
CA CYS A 119 0.82 -17.95 6.38
C CYS A 119 0.38 -18.69 5.10
N GLY A 120 1.06 -18.49 3.97
CA GLY A 120 0.72 -19.15 2.70
C GLY A 120 -0.63 -18.74 2.09
N ALA A 121 -1.21 -17.62 2.53
CA ALA A 121 -2.51 -17.16 2.06
C ALA A 121 -2.43 -16.57 0.64
N HIS A 122 -3.55 -16.63 -0.10
CA HIS A 122 -3.68 -16.02 -1.42
C HIS A 122 -4.96 -15.18 -1.49
N ILE A 123 -4.84 -13.92 -1.91
CA ILE A 123 -5.96 -12.97 -1.99
C ILE A 123 -5.98 -12.38 -3.40
N SER A 124 -7.08 -12.58 -4.12
CA SER A 124 -7.29 -12.09 -5.47
C SER A 124 -8.76 -11.81 -5.73
N TRP A 125 -9.11 -11.31 -6.91
CA TRP A 125 -10.50 -11.19 -7.33
C TRP A 125 -11.17 -12.56 -7.36
N GLU A 126 -12.47 -12.65 -7.06
CA GLU A 126 -13.22 -13.90 -7.10
C GLU A 126 -13.05 -14.64 -8.44
N LYS A 127 -13.02 -13.89 -9.54
CA LYS A 127 -12.83 -14.44 -10.90
C LYS A 127 -11.41 -14.93 -11.19
N THR A 128 -10.41 -14.56 -10.39
CA THR A 128 -8.98 -14.88 -10.60
C THR A 128 -8.39 -15.78 -9.51
N GLY A 129 -9.23 -16.35 -8.64
CA GLY A 129 -8.78 -17.27 -7.59
C GLY A 129 -9.34 -16.97 -6.20
N GLY A 130 -10.04 -15.85 -6.02
CA GLY A 130 -10.71 -15.47 -4.78
C GLY A 130 -9.79 -15.32 -3.58
N VAL A 131 -10.35 -15.58 -2.40
CA VAL A 131 -9.68 -15.48 -1.09
C VAL A 131 -9.43 -16.89 -0.55
N GLN A 132 -8.17 -17.30 -0.49
CA GLN A 132 -7.71 -18.60 0.00
C GLN A 132 -6.90 -18.37 1.27
N ILE A 133 -7.53 -18.60 2.42
CA ILE A 133 -6.99 -18.26 3.74
C ILE A 133 -6.95 -19.46 4.70
N ALA A 134 -7.26 -20.66 4.21
CA ALA A 134 -7.32 -21.88 5.03
C ALA A 134 -5.96 -22.31 5.61
N SER A 135 -4.86 -21.83 5.03
CA SER A 135 -3.50 -22.09 5.53
C SER A 135 -3.09 -21.19 6.70
N ILE A 136 -3.91 -20.17 7.03
CA ILE A 136 -3.60 -19.24 8.12
C ILE A 136 -3.81 -19.95 9.45
N PRO A 137 -2.77 -20.02 10.32
CA PRO A 137 -2.92 -20.63 11.64
C PRO A 137 -3.94 -19.90 12.51
N GLU A 138 -4.51 -20.61 13.47
CA GLU A 138 -5.41 -20.03 14.46
C GLU A 138 -4.78 -18.86 15.23
N SER A 139 -5.64 -17.97 15.71
CA SER A 139 -5.22 -16.88 16.61
C SER A 139 -4.46 -17.45 17.81
N GLY A 140 -3.28 -16.90 18.11
CA GLY A 140 -2.35 -17.42 19.12
C GLY A 140 -1.25 -18.34 18.56
N SER A 141 -1.36 -18.78 17.29
CA SER A 141 -0.41 -19.68 16.63
C SER A 141 0.19 -19.12 15.34
N LEU A 142 0.03 -17.83 15.08
CA LEU A 142 0.66 -17.17 13.93
C LEU A 142 2.19 -17.37 13.89
N PRO A 143 2.78 -17.56 12.70
CA PRO A 143 4.22 -17.85 12.55
C PRO A 143 5.12 -16.73 13.10
N PHE A 144 6.15 -17.13 13.85
CA PHE A 144 7.11 -16.18 14.43
C PHE A 144 8.13 -15.70 13.39
N ILE A 145 8.50 -14.42 13.44
CA ILE A 145 9.54 -13.83 12.58
C ILE A 145 10.89 -13.99 13.27
N LYS A 146 11.82 -14.74 12.67
CA LYS A 146 13.08 -15.17 13.33
C LYS A 146 14.04 -14.03 13.68
N ASP A 147 14.00 -12.92 12.95
CA ASP A 147 14.94 -11.79 13.09
C ASP A 147 14.32 -10.59 13.86
N ASP A 148 14.97 -9.43 13.86
CA ASP A 148 14.49 -8.19 14.52
C ASP A 148 13.29 -7.51 13.81
N GLY A 149 12.60 -8.26 12.97
CA GLY A 149 11.54 -7.78 12.10
C GLY A 149 12.03 -7.55 10.67
N LEU A 150 11.08 -7.25 9.78
CA LEU A 150 11.33 -7.05 8.37
C LEU A 150 10.88 -5.64 7.97
N VAL A 151 11.74 -4.91 7.27
CA VAL A 151 11.46 -3.56 6.77
C VAL A 151 11.36 -3.57 5.25
N PHE A 152 10.26 -3.04 4.72
CA PHE A 152 10.01 -2.95 3.29
C PHE A 152 9.81 -1.51 2.89
N LYS A 153 10.70 -0.99 2.04
CA LYS A 153 10.57 0.32 1.40
C LYS A 153 10.02 0.15 0.00
N ARG A 154 9.14 1.05 -0.40
CA ARG A 154 8.63 1.05 -1.76
C ARG A 154 9.67 1.63 -2.72
N PRO A 155 9.89 1.00 -3.88
CA PRO A 155 10.81 1.52 -4.89
C PRO A 155 10.23 2.72 -5.64
N VAL A 156 8.90 2.94 -5.55
CA VAL A 156 8.18 4.00 -6.25
C VAL A 156 7.35 4.83 -5.28
N PRO A 157 7.21 6.15 -5.51
CA PRO A 157 6.47 7.04 -4.64
C PRO A 157 4.95 6.80 -4.68
N TRP A 158 4.41 6.32 -5.81
CA TRP A 158 2.97 6.13 -6.02
C TRP A 158 2.69 4.78 -6.66
N ASN A 159 1.57 4.16 -6.29
CA ASN A 159 0.99 3.02 -7.00
C ASN A 159 -0.40 3.48 -7.43
N TYR A 160 -0.68 3.38 -8.72
CA TYR A 160 -1.97 3.75 -9.27
C TYR A 160 -2.66 2.49 -9.78
N TYR A 161 -3.95 2.34 -9.44
CA TYR A 161 -4.77 1.24 -9.89
C TYR A 161 -6.17 1.76 -10.17
N GLN A 162 -6.55 1.77 -11.46
CA GLN A 162 -7.88 1.96 -12.06
C GLN A 162 -7.68 2.56 -13.46
N ASN A 163 -8.49 2.20 -14.44
CA ASN A 163 -8.62 2.95 -15.69
C ASN A 163 -9.94 3.72 -15.71
N GLY A 164 -10.06 4.78 -16.51
CA GLY A 164 -11.32 5.51 -16.69
C GLY A 164 -12.48 4.57 -17.09
N GLN A 165 -12.17 3.51 -17.84
CA GLN A 165 -13.14 2.49 -18.22
C GLN A 165 -13.62 1.60 -17.05
N ASP A 166 -12.80 1.38 -16.02
CA ASP A 166 -13.21 0.62 -14.82
C ASP A 166 -14.30 1.34 -14.03
N SER A 167 -14.34 2.68 -14.15
CA SER A 167 -15.34 3.54 -13.52
C SER A 167 -16.66 3.62 -14.30
N THR A 168 -16.68 3.17 -15.55
CA THR A 168 -17.94 3.04 -16.30
C THR A 168 -18.68 1.81 -15.80
N PRO A 169 -19.89 1.96 -15.22
CA PRO A 169 -20.69 0.79 -14.87
C PRO A 169 -20.97 0.05 -16.19
N LYS A 170 -20.43 -1.16 -16.35
CA LYS A 170 -21.03 -2.11 -17.30
C LYS A 170 -22.43 -2.37 -16.76
N ALA A 171 -23.40 -1.63 -17.28
CA ALA A 171 -24.81 -1.85 -17.02
C ALA A 171 -25.16 -3.27 -17.48
N HIS A 172 -25.00 -4.24 -16.59
CA HIS A 172 -25.82 -5.42 -16.66
C HIS A 172 -27.21 -4.97 -16.26
N ILE A 173 -27.98 -4.59 -17.27
CA ILE A 173 -29.43 -4.48 -17.22
C ILE A 173 -29.94 -5.90 -16.95
N ALA A 174 -29.89 -6.33 -15.69
CA ALA A 174 -30.78 -7.36 -15.18
C ALA A 174 -32.04 -6.61 -14.75
N ASN A 175 -32.93 -6.35 -15.71
CA ASN A 175 -34.26 -5.84 -15.43
C ASN A 175 -34.96 -6.80 -14.48
N ARG A 176 -35.34 -6.28 -13.31
CA ARG A 176 -36.21 -6.94 -12.34
C ARG A 176 -37.56 -7.28 -12.98
N THR A 177 -37.97 -8.54 -12.78
CA THR A 177 -39.36 -8.95 -12.50
C THR A 177 -40.41 -8.70 -13.59
N VAL A 178 -40.79 -9.75 -14.36
CA VAL A 178 -42.17 -10.22 -14.63
C VAL A 178 -42.08 -11.51 -15.46
N LYS A 179 -42.30 -12.70 -14.87
CA LYS A 179 -43.36 -13.66 -15.26
C LYS A 179 -43.26 -14.95 -14.44
N LYS A 180 -44.33 -15.18 -13.70
CA LYS A 180 -44.80 -16.42 -13.09
C LYS A 180 -45.11 -17.45 -14.20
N ILE A 181 -45.15 -18.73 -13.83
CA ILE A 181 -45.94 -19.85 -14.39
C ILE A 181 -45.16 -20.93 -15.19
N MET A 182 -45.32 -22.17 -14.69
CA MET A 182 -45.18 -23.52 -15.30
C MET A 182 -43.78 -24.18 -15.48
N GLN A 183 -43.61 -25.31 -14.78
CA GLN A 183 -42.82 -26.51 -15.14
C GLN A 183 -43.42 -27.20 -16.42
N PRO A 184 -43.05 -28.43 -16.86
CA PRO A 184 -41.86 -29.30 -16.64
C PRO A 184 -41.29 -29.92 -17.96
N SER A 185 -40.16 -30.61 -17.84
CA SER A 185 -39.99 -32.04 -18.20
C SER A 185 -38.82 -32.61 -17.41
#